data_AF-A0AAE1X4Q3-F1
#
_entry.id   AF-A0AAE1X4Q3-F1
#
_cell.length_a   1.000
_cell.length_b   1.000
_cell.length_c   1.000
_cell.angle_alpha   90.00
_cell.angle_beta   90.00
_cell.angle_gamma   90.00
#
_symmetry.space_group_name_H-M   'P 1'
#
loop_
_entity.id
_entity.type
_entity.pdbx_description
1 polymer ?
#
loop_
_entity_poly.entity_id
_entity_poly.type
_entity_poly.pdbx_seq_one_letter_code
_entity_poly.pdbx_strand_id
1 'polypeptide(L)'
;MEANESVNFTDLSLKALIKEEESGERVYEAVNWVTGATYGMKEFSSHYDSSSRAEISREIQMVKQLDHPNLVKCYEVFFVGDMIYLLFEHMDRGSLVGADIRSESALASVAYQVLLGLAYLHENRISHNDVRPSNIFVNSMEEVKVLYLGRSLSKTPLVVSGIGAIHDEFSWDLWGVGSSILKLFKDSYLGFRDRGIEFDLYTSMSEVQKPSHSLEAQVQKPSTELWTFLAACMQTDLSKRWTAKELVSHPFFGQLHLRTEEIMKKVISFCPP
;
A
#
# COMPACT_ATOMS: atom_id res chain seq x y z
N MET A 1 18.30 -14.13 -15.94
CA MET A 1 19.49 -13.28 -15.72
C MET A 1 19.36 -12.15 -16.72
N GLU A 2 18.45 -11.23 -16.47
CA GLU A 2 18.29 -10.03 -17.30
C GLU A 2 19.30 -9.00 -16.79
N ALA A 3 20.16 -8.54 -17.69
CA ALA A 3 21.05 -7.44 -17.40
C ALA A 3 20.19 -6.22 -17.06
N ASN A 4 20.50 -5.58 -15.95
CA ASN A 4 19.87 -4.35 -15.48
C ASN A 4 20.36 -3.21 -16.41
N GLU A 5 19.89 -3.19 -17.66
CA GLU A 5 20.16 -2.10 -18.60
C GLU A 5 19.46 -0.84 -18.08
N SER A 6 20.23 0.22 -17.87
CA SER A 6 19.70 1.51 -17.44
C SER A 6 18.73 2.04 -18.49
N VAL A 7 17.47 2.26 -18.10
CA VAL A 7 16.45 2.82 -19.00
C VAL A 7 16.75 4.31 -19.24
N ASN A 8 16.83 4.75 -20.49
CA ASN A 8 16.99 6.17 -20.80
C ASN A 8 15.63 6.88 -20.89
N PHE A 9 15.57 8.12 -20.42
CA PHE A 9 14.35 8.91 -20.47
C PHE A 9 13.84 9.17 -21.90
N THR A 10 14.75 9.37 -22.87
CA THR A 10 14.40 9.58 -24.28
C THR A 10 13.78 8.35 -24.96
N ASP A 11 13.98 7.17 -24.36
CA ASP A 11 13.44 5.91 -24.86
C ASP A 11 12.01 5.68 -24.36
N LEU A 12 11.50 6.55 -23.48
CA LEU A 12 10.16 6.47 -22.89
C LEU A 12 9.16 7.38 -23.61
N SER A 13 8.01 6.81 -23.94
CA SER A 13 6.83 7.55 -24.38
C SER A 13 5.78 7.55 -23.28
N LEU A 14 5.37 8.73 -22.82
CA LEU A 14 4.23 8.92 -21.94
C LEU A 14 2.94 8.68 -22.72
N LYS A 15 2.13 7.70 -22.32
CA LYS A 15 0.90 7.33 -23.04
C LYS A 15 -0.36 7.94 -22.45
N ALA A 16 -0.62 7.66 -21.18
CA ALA A 16 -1.87 8.04 -20.51
C ALA A 16 -1.59 8.60 -19.12
N LEU A 17 -2.27 9.67 -18.75
CA LEU A 17 -2.37 10.12 -17.36
C LEU A 17 -3.32 9.15 -16.64
N ILE A 18 -2.77 8.34 -15.73
CA ILE A 18 -3.53 7.40 -14.90
C ILE A 18 -4.23 8.15 -13.77
N LYS A 19 -3.53 9.10 -13.14
CA LYS A 19 -4.03 9.84 -11.97
C LYS A 19 -3.34 11.19 -11.83
N GLU A 20 -4.11 12.19 -11.43
CA GLU A 20 -3.61 13.46 -10.91
C GLU A 20 -4.04 13.57 -9.43
N GLU A 21 -3.07 13.78 -8.55
CA GLU A 21 -3.30 13.93 -7.12
C GLU A 21 -3.56 15.40 -6.78
N GLU A 22 -4.31 15.66 -5.71
CA GLU A 22 -4.62 17.04 -5.26
C GLU A 22 -3.36 17.86 -4.95
N SER A 23 -2.24 17.18 -4.66
CA SER A 23 -0.90 17.75 -4.50
C SER A 23 -0.25 18.25 -5.80
N GLY A 24 -0.89 18.03 -6.95
CA GLY A 24 -0.38 18.34 -8.29
C GLY A 24 0.54 17.26 -8.88
N GLU A 25 0.75 16.15 -8.18
CA GLU A 25 1.56 15.02 -8.66
C GLU A 25 0.79 14.18 -9.68
N ARG A 26 1.49 13.72 -10.71
CA ARG A 26 0.87 13.00 -11.83
C ARG A 26 1.49 11.62 -12.01
N VAL A 27 0.64 10.64 -12.27
CA VAL A 27 1.03 9.26 -12.54
C VAL A 27 0.66 8.93 -13.96
N TYR A 28 1.63 8.45 -14.72
CA TYR A 28 1.48 8.09 -16.12
C TYR A 28 1.78 6.62 -16.37
N GLU A 29 1.15 6.07 -17.39
CA GLU A 29 1.69 4.89 -18.06
C GLU A 29 2.80 5.34 -19.02
N ALA A 30 3.99 4.75 -18.88
CA ALA A 30 5.12 4.99 -19.76
C ALA A 30 5.49 3.70 -20.49
N VAL A 31 5.83 3.80 -21.78
CA VAL A 31 6.27 2.65 -22.57
C VAL A 31 7.64 2.95 -23.17
N ASN A 32 8.58 2.05 -22.95
CA ASN A 32 9.86 2.09 -23.66
C ASN A 32 9.62 1.68 -25.12
N TRP A 33 9.80 2.59 -26.07
CA TRP A 33 9.50 2.32 -27.48
C TRP A 33 10.52 1.41 -28.16
N VAL A 34 11.70 1.22 -27.56
CA VAL A 34 12.75 0.31 -28.04
C VAL A 34 12.44 -1.13 -27.63
N THR A 35 12.09 -1.35 -26.36
CA THR A 35 11.88 -2.69 -25.80
C THR A 35 10.42 -3.14 -25.79
N GLY A 36 9.48 -2.20 -25.88
CA GLY A 36 8.05 -2.44 -25.70
C GLY A 36 7.63 -2.61 -24.24
N ALA A 37 8.54 -2.48 -23.27
CA ALA A 37 8.24 -2.64 -21.86
C ALA A 37 7.39 -1.48 -21.31
N THR A 38 6.41 -1.81 -20.48
CA THR A 38 5.50 -0.84 -19.83
C THR A 38 5.91 -0.59 -18.39
N TYR A 39 5.78 0.66 -17.96
CA TYR A 39 6.16 1.17 -16.65
C TYR A 39 5.09 2.12 -16.09
N GLY A 40 5.07 2.29 -14.77
CA GLY A 40 4.41 3.42 -14.13
C GLY A 40 5.42 4.57 -13.97
N MET A 41 5.05 5.81 -14.30
CA MET A 41 5.91 6.97 -14.11
C MET A 41 5.23 8.01 -13.23
N LYS A 42 5.82 8.33 -12.08
CA LYS A 42 5.31 9.39 -11.19
C LYS A 42 6.16 10.66 -11.33
N GLU A 43 5.50 11.78 -11.59
CA GLU A 43 6.07 13.11 -11.77
C GLU A 43 5.92 13.95 -10.50
N PHE A 44 7.01 14.58 -10.09
CA PHE A 44 7.07 15.53 -8.97
C PHE A 44 7.69 16.85 -9.41
N SER A 45 7.09 17.97 -9.02
CA SER A 45 7.73 19.28 -9.17
C SER A 45 8.90 19.44 -8.20
N SER A 46 10.04 19.92 -8.70
CA SER A 46 11.27 20.13 -7.93
C SER A 46 11.39 21.53 -7.31
N HIS A 47 10.28 22.27 -7.15
CA HIS A 47 10.25 23.57 -6.45
C HIS A 47 10.39 23.41 -4.93
N TYR A 48 11.36 22.60 -4.51
CA TYR A 48 11.76 22.39 -3.14
C TYR A 48 12.94 23.31 -2.80
N ASP A 49 12.97 23.81 -1.56
CA ASP A 49 14.12 24.56 -1.04
C ASP A 49 15.38 23.68 -0.97
N SER A 50 16.55 24.31 -0.76
CA SER A 50 17.84 23.61 -0.79
C SER A 50 17.98 22.51 0.28
N SER A 51 17.39 22.71 1.46
CA SER A 51 17.30 21.69 2.53
C SER A 51 16.48 20.48 2.09
N SER A 52 15.31 20.72 1.51
CA SER A 52 14.38 19.70 1.03
C SER A 52 14.98 18.89 -0.12
N ARG A 53 15.78 19.49 -1.00
CA ARG A 53 16.46 18.79 -2.10
C ARG A 53 17.44 17.72 -1.65
N ALA A 54 18.20 17.98 -0.57
CA ALA A 54 19.17 17.02 -0.04
C ALA A 54 18.48 15.81 0.60
N GLU A 55 17.37 16.05 1.31
CA GLU A 55 16.54 14.99 1.88
C GLU A 55 15.88 14.15 0.79
N ILE A 56 15.25 14.80 -0.19
CA ILE A 56 14.64 14.13 -1.35
C ILE A 56 15.68 13.30 -2.11
N SER A 57 16.88 13.82 -2.33
CA SER A 57 17.94 13.06 -3.01
C SER A 57 18.33 11.79 -2.23
N ARG A 58 18.39 11.88 -0.90
CA ARG A 58 18.66 10.71 -0.04
C ARG A 58 17.52 9.70 -0.13
N GLU A 59 16.27 10.16 -0.08
CA GLU A 59 15.10 9.28 -0.19
C GLU A 59 15.02 8.59 -1.55
N ILE A 60 15.27 9.32 -2.64
CA ILE A 60 15.35 8.77 -3.99
C ILE A 60 16.40 7.65 -4.07
N GLN A 61 17.58 7.85 -3.47
CA GLN A 61 18.61 6.82 -3.40
C GLN A 61 18.15 5.59 -2.63
N MET A 62 17.43 5.78 -1.51
CA MET A 62 16.86 4.66 -0.75
C MET A 62 15.82 3.92 -1.59
N VAL A 63 14.86 4.62 -2.19
CA VAL A 63 13.81 4.05 -3.06
C VAL A 63 14.41 3.19 -4.18
N LYS A 64 15.47 3.67 -4.84
CA LYS A 64 16.15 2.93 -5.92
C LYS A 64 16.89 1.67 -5.44
N GLN A 65 17.29 1.62 -4.17
CA GLN A 65 17.99 0.48 -3.58
C GLN A 65 17.06 -0.62 -3.07
N LEU A 66 15.77 -0.31 -2.85
CA LEU A 66 14.81 -1.31 -2.38
C LEU A 66 14.57 -2.38 -3.45
N ASP A 67 14.62 -3.63 -3.02
CA ASP A 67 14.41 -4.77 -3.90
C ASP A 67 13.76 -5.92 -3.12
N HIS A 68 12.44 -6.06 -3.29
CA HIS A 68 11.65 -7.07 -2.61
C HIS A 68 10.40 -7.40 -3.44
N PRO A 69 9.97 -8.68 -3.55
CA PRO A 69 8.82 -9.08 -4.36
C PRO A 69 7.50 -8.36 -4.00
N ASN A 70 7.36 -7.90 -2.76
CA ASN A 70 6.18 -7.17 -2.28
C ASN A 70 6.38 -5.65 -2.13
N LEU A 71 7.41 -5.10 -2.77
CA LEU A 71 7.59 -3.66 -2.93
C LEU A 71 7.58 -3.34 -4.43
N VAL A 72 6.93 -2.23 -4.80
CA VAL A 72 6.94 -1.78 -6.20
C VAL A 72 8.36 -1.35 -6.55
N LYS A 73 8.96 -2.01 -7.55
CA LYS A 73 10.35 -1.72 -7.94
C LYS A 73 10.45 -0.33 -8.54
N CYS A 74 11.39 0.49 -8.05
CA CYS A 74 11.84 1.68 -8.77
C CYS A 74 13.03 1.30 -9.66
N TYR A 75 12.87 1.42 -10.97
CA TYR A 75 13.91 1.12 -11.93
C TYR A 75 14.87 2.29 -12.09
N GLU A 76 14.33 3.47 -12.37
CA GLU A 76 15.12 4.64 -12.70
C GLU A 76 14.52 5.94 -12.18
N VAL A 77 15.39 6.96 -12.11
CA VAL A 77 15.03 8.30 -11.64
C VAL A 77 15.62 9.32 -12.58
N PHE A 78 14.77 10.19 -13.10
CA PHE A 78 15.16 11.20 -14.07
C PHE A 78 14.94 12.60 -13.51
N PHE A 79 15.93 13.45 -13.70
CA PHE A 79 15.86 14.88 -13.39
C PHE A 79 15.83 15.64 -14.71
N VAL A 80 14.68 16.25 -15.03
CA VAL A 80 14.48 16.98 -16.29
C VAL A 80 13.97 18.37 -15.97
N GLY A 81 14.84 19.38 -16.14
CA GLY A 81 14.54 20.75 -15.71
C GLY A 81 14.26 20.81 -14.21
N ASP A 82 13.11 21.38 -13.84
CA ASP A 82 12.62 21.45 -12.46
C ASP A 82 11.63 20.32 -12.11
N MET A 83 11.76 19.16 -12.75
CA MET A 83 10.89 18.00 -12.52
C MET A 83 11.71 16.75 -12.19
N ILE A 84 11.15 15.91 -11.31
CA ILE A 84 11.67 14.61 -10.94
C ILE A 84 10.67 13.56 -11.44
N TYR A 85 11.17 12.58 -12.19
CA TYR A 85 10.39 11.44 -12.66
C TYR A 85 10.92 10.16 -12.04
N LEU A 86 10.05 9.43 -11.33
CA LEU A 86 10.35 8.10 -10.80
C LEU A 86 9.70 7.05 -11.71
N LEU A 87 10.52 6.15 -12.25
CA LEU A 87 10.08 5.06 -13.11
C LEU A 87 9.91 3.78 -12.28
N PHE A 88 8.69 3.33 -12.16
CA PHE A 88 8.28 2.18 -11.36
C PHE A 88 7.84 1.01 -12.23
N GLU A 89 7.88 -0.17 -11.63
CA GLU A 89 7.15 -1.35 -12.09
C GLU A 89 5.69 -1.03 -12.41
N HIS A 90 5.21 -1.56 -13.53
CA HIS A 90 3.83 -1.40 -13.95
C HIS A 90 2.92 -2.38 -13.20
N MET A 91 1.97 -1.82 -12.45
CA MET A 91 0.94 -2.56 -11.73
C MET A 91 -0.39 -2.38 -12.48
N ASP A 92 -0.67 -3.27 -13.44
CA ASP A 92 -1.73 -3.14 -14.46
C ASP A 92 -3.17 -3.15 -13.91
N ARG A 93 -3.39 -3.53 -12.65
CA ARG A 93 -4.69 -3.40 -11.95
C ARG A 93 -4.76 -2.19 -11.01
N GLY A 94 -3.72 -1.38 -10.95
CA GLY A 94 -3.66 -0.18 -10.13
C GLY A 94 -3.65 -0.45 -8.62
N SER A 95 -4.02 0.57 -7.86
CA SER A 95 -4.10 0.51 -6.39
C SER A 95 -5.36 -0.20 -5.91
N LEU A 96 -5.39 -0.62 -4.65
CA LEU A 96 -6.57 -1.23 -4.02
C LEU A 96 -7.70 -0.23 -3.67
N VAL A 97 -7.60 1.04 -4.09
CA VAL A 97 -8.69 2.00 -3.92
C VAL A 97 -9.92 1.54 -4.69
N GLY A 98 -11.04 1.37 -3.97
CA GLY A 98 -12.31 0.94 -4.57
C GLY A 98 -12.36 -0.55 -4.94
N ALA A 99 -11.32 -1.32 -4.64
CA ALA A 99 -11.30 -2.77 -4.85
C ALA A 99 -12.43 -3.46 -4.08
N ASP A 100 -13.04 -4.46 -4.70
CA ASP A 100 -14.18 -5.22 -4.17
C ASP A 100 -13.73 -6.63 -3.74
N ILE A 101 -13.08 -6.70 -2.58
CA ILE A 101 -12.49 -7.93 -2.03
C ILE A 101 -13.47 -8.58 -1.06
N ARG A 102 -14.35 -9.44 -1.60
CA ARG A 102 -15.41 -10.13 -0.83
C ARG A 102 -15.00 -11.46 -0.22
N SER A 103 -13.71 -11.75 -0.15
CA SER A 103 -13.19 -12.99 0.43
C SER A 103 -12.19 -12.66 1.51
N GLU A 104 -12.44 -13.13 2.74
CA GLU A 104 -11.46 -13.01 3.82
C GLU A 104 -10.14 -13.70 3.48
N SER A 105 -10.18 -14.77 2.68
CA SER A 105 -8.96 -15.43 2.19
C SER A 105 -8.18 -14.56 1.20
N ALA A 106 -8.86 -13.72 0.41
CA ALA A 106 -8.21 -12.74 -0.45
C ALA A 106 -7.65 -11.56 0.38
N LEU A 107 -8.39 -11.08 1.38
CA LEU A 107 -7.90 -10.09 2.34
C LEU A 107 -6.67 -10.60 3.10
N ALA A 108 -6.67 -11.88 3.48
CA ALA A 108 -5.52 -12.54 4.09
C ALA A 108 -4.31 -12.54 3.15
N SER A 109 -4.50 -12.88 1.86
CA SER A 109 -3.41 -12.83 0.87
C SER A 109 -2.83 -11.43 0.72
N VAL A 110 -3.69 -10.40 0.60
CA VAL A 110 -3.27 -8.99 0.53
C VAL A 110 -2.48 -8.60 1.78
N ALA A 111 -3.04 -8.83 2.97
CA ALA A 111 -2.40 -8.46 4.23
C ALA A 111 -1.06 -9.17 4.42
N TYR A 112 -0.98 -10.45 4.07
CA TYR A 112 0.25 -11.24 4.15
C TYR A 112 1.35 -10.65 3.28
N GLN A 113 1.05 -10.40 2.01
CA GLN A 113 2.00 -9.82 1.05
C GLN A 113 2.46 -8.40 1.47
N VAL A 114 1.53 -7.56 1.95
CA VAL A 114 1.87 -6.24 2.50
C VAL A 114 2.81 -6.37 3.71
N LEU A 115 2.53 -7.29 4.63
CA LEU A 115 3.37 -7.52 5.81
C LEU A 115 4.77 -8.03 5.44
N LEU A 116 4.92 -8.84 4.38
CA LEU A 116 6.24 -9.24 3.88
C LEU A 116 7.05 -8.04 3.40
N GLY A 117 6.43 -7.13 2.63
CA GLY A 117 7.08 -5.89 2.20
C GLY A 117 7.48 -4.98 3.37
N LEU A 118 6.59 -4.83 4.36
CA LEU A 118 6.87 -4.04 5.56
C LEU A 118 7.94 -4.68 6.44
N ALA A 119 7.95 -6.00 6.59
CA ALA A 119 9.00 -6.70 7.34
C ALA A 119 10.39 -6.42 6.74
N TYR A 120 10.50 -6.45 5.41
CA TYR A 120 11.73 -6.07 4.72
C TYR A 120 12.13 -4.61 4.99
N LEU A 121 11.20 -3.66 4.92
CA LEU A 121 11.49 -2.25 5.23
C LEU A 121 11.94 -2.08 6.69
N HIS A 122 11.22 -2.69 7.63
CA HIS A 122 11.50 -2.61 9.07
C HIS A 122 12.86 -3.23 9.42
N GLU A 123 13.23 -4.35 8.81
CA GLU A 123 14.56 -4.97 8.96
C GLU A 123 15.69 -4.04 8.47
N ASN A 124 15.41 -3.22 7.44
CA ASN A 124 16.31 -2.17 6.95
C ASN A 124 16.18 -0.84 7.71
N ARG A 125 15.42 -0.80 8.82
CA ARG A 125 15.16 0.39 9.64
C ARG A 125 14.46 1.52 8.89
N ILE A 126 13.62 1.16 7.92
CA ILE A 126 12.82 2.09 7.12
C ILE A 126 11.36 1.94 7.54
N SER A 127 10.74 3.03 7.98
CA SER A 127 9.30 3.13 8.20
C SER A 127 8.61 3.58 6.91
N HIS A 128 7.48 2.96 6.56
CA HIS A 128 6.71 3.32 5.36
C HIS A 128 5.95 4.63 5.56
N ASN A 129 5.33 4.81 6.73
CA ASN A 129 4.55 5.95 7.22
C ASN A 129 3.24 6.27 6.47
N ASP A 130 3.01 5.69 5.29
CA ASP A 130 1.77 5.91 4.53
C ASP A 130 1.13 4.61 4.01
N VAL A 131 0.94 3.62 4.90
CA VAL A 131 0.31 2.35 4.53
C VAL A 131 -1.21 2.52 4.43
N ARG A 132 -1.70 2.60 3.20
CA ARG A 132 -3.12 2.83 2.86
C ARG A 132 -3.47 2.21 1.51
N PRO A 133 -4.75 1.93 1.19
CA PRO A 133 -5.12 1.26 -0.06
C PRO A 133 -4.64 1.93 -1.35
N SER A 134 -4.41 3.25 -1.35
CA SER A 134 -3.86 3.99 -2.50
C SER A 134 -2.38 3.71 -2.78
N ASN A 135 -1.65 3.18 -1.81
CA ASN A 135 -0.23 2.81 -1.94
C ASN A 135 -0.01 1.30 -1.97
N ILE A 136 -1.09 0.51 -1.96
CA ILE A 136 -1.03 -0.94 -2.12
C ILE A 136 -1.55 -1.25 -3.53
N PHE A 137 -0.68 -1.81 -4.36
CA PHE A 137 -0.94 -2.09 -5.76
C PHE A 137 -1.08 -3.59 -5.99
N VAL A 138 -1.81 -3.94 -7.04
CA VAL A 138 -1.99 -5.32 -7.50
C VAL A 138 -1.83 -5.38 -9.01
N ASN A 139 -1.37 -6.54 -9.52
CA ASN A 139 -1.28 -6.79 -10.96
C ASN A 139 -2.14 -8.00 -11.38
N SER A 140 -2.19 -8.30 -12.68
CA SER A 140 -2.93 -9.42 -13.28
C SER A 140 -2.41 -10.79 -12.84
N MET A 141 -1.18 -10.84 -12.31
CA MET A 141 -0.58 -12.03 -11.70
C MET A 141 -0.90 -12.18 -10.21
N GLU A 142 -1.75 -11.30 -9.65
CA GLU A 142 -2.16 -11.28 -8.24
C GLU A 142 -1.03 -11.00 -7.25
N GLU A 143 0.06 -10.41 -7.74
CA GLU A 143 1.13 -9.91 -6.88
C GLU A 143 0.69 -8.61 -6.23
N VAL A 144 0.78 -8.57 -4.90
CA VAL A 144 0.47 -7.39 -4.11
C VAL A 144 1.77 -6.74 -3.67
N LYS A 145 1.92 -5.46 -4.02
CA LYS A 145 3.14 -4.69 -3.78
C LYS A 145 2.84 -3.35 -3.15
N VAL A 146 3.66 -2.95 -2.19
CA VAL A 146 3.54 -1.64 -1.53
C VAL A 146 4.45 -0.64 -2.24
N LEU A 147 3.91 0.52 -2.60
CA LEU A 147 4.67 1.62 -3.18
C LEU A 147 5.30 2.47 -2.08
N TYR A 148 6.63 2.45 -1.99
CA TYR A 148 7.38 3.33 -1.10
C TYR A 148 8.00 4.51 -1.87
N LEU A 149 7.65 5.74 -1.50
CA LEU A 149 8.16 6.96 -2.13
C LEU A 149 9.20 7.71 -1.27
N GLY A 150 9.30 7.40 0.03
CA GLY A 150 9.99 8.26 1.00
C GLY A 150 9.06 9.31 1.62
N ARG A 151 9.43 9.80 2.80
CA ARG A 151 8.60 10.70 3.64
C ARG A 151 8.52 12.11 3.06
N SER A 152 9.63 12.63 2.56
CA SER A 152 9.72 13.96 1.95
C SER A 152 8.95 14.01 0.62
N LEU A 153 8.87 12.89 -0.09
CA LEU A 153 8.11 12.78 -1.35
C LEU A 153 6.63 12.44 -1.15
N SER A 154 6.23 11.74 -0.08
CA SER A 154 4.81 11.43 0.18
C SER A 154 4.00 12.65 0.64
N LYS A 155 4.65 13.72 1.15
CA LYS A 155 4.05 14.97 1.68
C LYS A 155 2.91 14.77 2.70
N THR A 156 2.70 13.55 3.18
CA THR A 156 1.71 13.25 4.21
C THR A 156 2.21 13.85 5.52
N PRO A 157 1.48 14.81 6.13
CA PRO A 157 1.81 15.28 7.46
C PRO A 157 1.90 14.08 8.39
N LEU A 158 2.84 14.10 9.33
CA LEU A 158 2.75 13.20 10.49
C LEU A 158 1.36 13.42 11.08
N VAL A 159 0.45 12.48 10.86
CA VAL A 159 -0.77 12.43 11.63
C VAL A 159 -0.29 12.01 13.02
N VAL A 160 0.06 13.02 13.83
CA VAL A 160 -0.07 12.90 15.27
C VAL A 160 -1.57 12.78 15.49
N SER A 161 -2.12 11.59 15.28
CA SER A 161 -3.49 11.34 15.68
C SER A 161 -3.52 11.70 17.16
N GLY A 162 -4.50 12.50 17.56
CA GLY A 162 -4.58 13.12 18.89
C GLY A 162 -4.71 12.14 20.07
N ILE A 163 -4.29 10.89 19.89
CA ILE A 163 -4.21 9.85 20.88
C ILE A 163 -2.76 9.83 21.34
N GLY A 164 -2.53 10.24 22.60
CA GLY A 164 -1.22 10.27 23.26
C GLY A 164 -0.54 8.90 23.46
N ALA A 165 -0.71 7.97 22.52
CA ALA A 165 0.08 6.77 22.43
C ALA A 165 1.37 7.10 21.66
N ILE A 166 2.50 6.98 22.35
CA ILE A 166 3.82 7.03 21.73
C ILE A 166 3.94 5.80 20.84
N HIS A 167 3.53 5.90 19.58
CA HIS A 167 3.78 4.87 18.58
C HIS A 167 5.15 5.11 17.97
N ASP A 168 6.01 4.10 17.97
CA ASP A 168 7.20 4.10 17.12
C ASP A 168 6.76 4.02 15.64
N GLU A 169 7.61 4.47 14.73
CA GLU A 169 7.25 4.62 13.31
C GLU A 169 6.88 3.28 12.64
N PHE A 170 7.39 2.14 13.14
CA PHE A 170 7.05 0.82 12.59
C PHE A 170 5.67 0.35 13.06
N SER A 171 5.31 0.63 14.32
CA SER A 171 3.96 0.38 14.83
C SER A 171 2.89 1.14 14.04
N TRP A 172 3.21 2.33 13.53
CA TRP A 172 2.29 3.11 12.67
C TRP A 172 2.01 2.42 11.34
N ASP A 173 3.00 1.78 10.73
CA ASP A 173 2.80 1.02 9.50
C ASP A 173 1.82 -0.14 9.72
N LEU A 174 1.96 -0.85 10.84
CA LEU A 174 1.09 -1.98 11.19
C LEU A 174 -0.33 -1.54 11.49
N TRP A 175 -0.48 -0.38 12.14
CA TRP A 175 -1.79 0.25 12.28
C TRP A 175 -2.41 0.56 10.90
N GLY A 176 -1.61 1.08 9.97
CA GLY A 176 -2.00 1.33 8.59
C GLY A 176 -2.43 0.06 7.84
N VAL A 177 -1.77 -1.08 8.09
CA VAL A 177 -2.22 -2.40 7.59
C VAL A 177 -3.61 -2.73 8.13
N GLY A 178 -3.80 -2.71 9.44
CA GLY A 178 -5.11 -3.01 10.06
C GLY A 178 -6.23 -2.11 9.53
N SER A 179 -5.94 -0.82 9.43
CA SER A 179 -6.86 0.19 8.89
C SER A 179 -7.23 -0.09 7.42
N SER A 180 -6.23 -0.43 6.59
CA SER A 180 -6.42 -0.73 5.17
C SER A 180 -7.30 -1.97 4.97
N ILE A 181 -7.01 -3.05 5.70
CA ILE A 181 -7.76 -4.31 5.60
C ILE A 181 -9.19 -4.13 6.12
N LEU A 182 -9.37 -3.40 7.22
CA LEU A 182 -10.71 -3.08 7.72
C LEU A 182 -11.51 -2.25 6.71
N LYS A 183 -10.90 -1.27 6.05
CA LYS A 183 -11.55 -0.47 5.01
C LYS A 183 -11.98 -1.34 3.82
N LEU A 184 -11.08 -2.18 3.30
CA LEU A 184 -11.38 -3.07 2.18
C LEU A 184 -12.49 -4.06 2.51
N PHE A 185 -12.50 -4.62 3.73
CA PHE A 185 -13.59 -5.45 4.22
C PHE A 185 -14.91 -4.66 4.25
N LYS A 186 -14.94 -3.50 4.91
CA LYS A 186 -16.16 -2.68 5.02
C LYS A 186 -16.71 -2.28 3.66
N ASP A 187 -15.87 -1.83 2.73
CA ASP A 187 -16.32 -1.38 1.40
C ASP A 187 -16.97 -2.50 0.59
N SER A 188 -16.39 -3.70 0.68
CA SER A 188 -16.83 -4.87 -0.11
C SER A 188 -18.09 -5.53 0.46
N TYR A 189 -18.27 -5.50 1.78
CA TYR A 189 -19.38 -6.18 2.46
C TYR A 189 -20.53 -5.27 2.88
N LEU A 190 -20.28 -3.96 3.05
CA LEU A 190 -21.31 -3.02 3.51
C LEU A 190 -21.82 -2.11 2.39
N GLY A 191 -21.21 -2.16 1.20
CA GLY A 191 -21.59 -1.29 0.09
C GLY A 191 -21.42 0.21 0.41
N PHE A 192 -20.63 0.57 1.43
CA PHE A 192 -20.26 1.95 1.76
C PHE A 192 -19.22 2.48 0.76
N ARG A 193 -19.54 2.42 -0.53
CA ARG A 193 -18.86 3.22 -1.54
C ARG A 193 -19.41 4.64 -1.40
N ASP A 194 -18.63 5.46 -0.72
CA ASP A 194 -18.78 6.92 -0.62
C ASP A 194 -19.73 7.45 0.47
N ARG A 195 -19.15 7.76 1.62
CA ARG A 195 -19.46 8.99 2.36
C ARG A 195 -18.11 9.54 2.81
N GLY A 196 -17.69 10.68 2.26
CA GLY A 196 -16.46 11.40 2.59
C GLY A 196 -16.34 11.83 4.05
N ILE A 197 -16.35 10.87 4.95
CA ILE A 197 -16.10 11.03 6.38
C ILE A 197 -14.71 10.47 6.57
N GLU A 198 -13.78 11.35 6.90
CA GLU A 198 -12.51 11.02 7.52
C GLU A 198 -12.83 10.09 8.70
N PHE A 199 -12.67 8.79 8.46
CA PHE A 199 -13.31 7.75 9.26
C PHE A 199 -12.47 7.57 10.52
N ASP A 200 -12.94 8.12 11.64
CA ASP A 200 -12.26 8.00 12.92
C ASP A 200 -12.09 6.52 13.28
N LEU A 201 -10.83 6.08 13.30
CA LEU A 201 -10.40 4.70 13.52
C LEU A 201 -10.90 4.15 14.87
N TYR A 202 -11.11 5.03 15.85
CA TYR A 202 -11.63 4.68 17.17
C TYR A 202 -13.12 4.35 17.14
N THR A 203 -13.90 5.11 16.36
CA THR A 203 -15.32 4.85 16.09
C THR A 203 -15.48 3.51 15.37
N SER A 204 -14.55 3.15 14.49
CA SER A 204 -14.60 1.86 13.77
C SER A 204 -14.45 0.63 14.67
N MET A 205 -13.57 0.64 15.68
CA MET A 205 -13.44 -0.52 16.58
C MET A 205 -14.66 -0.68 17.50
N SER A 206 -15.25 0.44 17.92
CA SER A 206 -16.46 0.44 18.77
C SER A 206 -17.74 0.11 17.99
N GLU A 207 -17.86 0.52 16.73
CA GLU A 207 -18.94 0.14 15.82
C GLU A 207 -18.92 -1.33 15.45
N VAL A 208 -17.75 -1.94 15.26
CA VAL A 208 -17.67 -3.38 15.02
C VAL A 208 -18.05 -4.18 16.28
N GLN A 209 -17.82 -3.61 17.48
CA GLN A 209 -18.28 -4.21 18.74
C GLN A 209 -19.79 -4.03 19.00
N LYS A 210 -20.45 -3.06 18.35
CA LYS A 210 -21.89 -2.79 18.51
C LYS A 210 -22.53 -2.50 17.14
N PRO A 211 -23.04 -3.52 16.43
CA PRO A 211 -23.82 -3.27 15.22
C PRO A 211 -25.06 -2.44 15.59
N SER A 212 -25.23 -1.29 14.95
CA SER A 212 -26.47 -0.53 15.03
C SER A 212 -27.59 -1.33 14.34
N HIS A 213 -28.69 -1.55 15.06
CA HIS A 213 -29.79 -2.48 14.81
C HIS A 213 -30.59 -2.39 13.49
N SER A 214 -30.19 -1.58 12.49
CA SER A 214 -31.04 -1.31 11.32
C SER A 214 -30.54 -1.87 9.98
N LEU A 215 -29.31 -2.42 9.89
CA LEU A 215 -28.77 -3.05 8.66
C LEU A 215 -28.37 -4.53 8.83
N GLU A 216 -28.81 -5.18 9.91
CA GLU A 216 -28.26 -6.47 10.39
C GLU A 216 -28.54 -7.70 9.49
N ALA A 217 -29.41 -7.61 8.48
CA ALA A 217 -29.88 -8.81 7.76
C ALA A 217 -28.98 -9.28 6.58
N GLN A 218 -28.02 -8.48 6.12
CA GLN A 218 -27.20 -8.81 4.94
C GLN A 218 -25.68 -8.59 5.11
N VAL A 219 -25.24 -8.17 6.29
CA VAL A 219 -23.82 -7.89 6.55
C VAL A 219 -23.12 -9.17 7.00
N GLN A 220 -22.19 -9.66 6.18
CA GLN A 220 -21.28 -10.74 6.58
C GLN A 220 -20.44 -10.26 7.77
N LYS A 221 -20.51 -10.97 8.91
CA LYS A 221 -19.67 -10.68 10.07
C LYS A 221 -18.23 -11.16 9.82
N PRO A 222 -17.20 -10.43 10.28
CA PRO A 222 -15.82 -10.87 10.15
C PRO A 222 -15.59 -12.17 10.94
N SER A 223 -14.73 -13.05 10.44
CA SER A 223 -14.29 -14.23 11.19
C SER A 223 -13.54 -13.85 12.47
N THR A 224 -13.41 -14.82 13.37
CA THR A 224 -12.64 -14.61 14.62
C THR A 224 -11.17 -14.36 14.30
N GLU A 225 -10.65 -15.03 13.28
CA GLU A 225 -9.27 -14.92 12.81
C GLU A 225 -9.00 -13.54 12.19
N LEU A 226 -9.89 -13.03 11.34
CA LEU A 226 -9.78 -11.67 10.80
C LEU A 226 -9.87 -10.64 11.94
N TRP A 227 -10.80 -10.81 12.86
CA TRP A 227 -10.98 -9.88 13.98
C TRP A 227 -9.75 -9.83 14.89
N THR A 228 -9.19 -10.98 15.26
CA THR A 228 -7.98 -11.06 16.08
C THR A 228 -6.75 -10.50 15.37
N PHE A 229 -6.66 -10.68 14.05
CA PHE A 229 -5.60 -10.07 13.23
C PHE A 229 -5.68 -8.54 13.23
N LEU A 230 -6.87 -7.98 13.02
CA LEU A 230 -7.09 -6.53 13.06
C LEU A 230 -6.75 -5.95 14.43
N ALA A 231 -7.13 -6.64 15.51
CA ALA A 231 -6.79 -6.24 16.88
C ALA A 231 -5.28 -6.30 17.16
N ALA A 232 -4.56 -7.27 16.58
CA ALA A 232 -3.11 -7.37 16.70
C ALA A 232 -2.39 -6.21 15.95
N CYS A 233 -2.90 -5.82 14.77
CA CYS A 233 -2.38 -4.69 14.00
C CYS A 233 -2.59 -3.35 14.72
N MET A 234 -3.76 -3.15 15.32
CA MET A 234 -4.16 -1.89 15.98
C MET A 234 -4.00 -1.94 17.50
N GLN A 235 -2.91 -2.55 17.97
CA GLN A 235 -2.64 -2.71 19.40
C GLN A 235 -2.13 -1.40 20.02
N THR A 236 -2.87 -0.87 21.00
CA THR A 236 -2.52 0.36 21.71
C THR A 236 -1.47 0.11 22.80
N ASP A 237 -1.50 -1.05 23.45
CA ASP A 237 -0.54 -1.45 24.48
C ASP A 237 0.83 -1.80 23.86
N LEU A 238 1.83 -0.98 24.14
CA LEU A 238 3.21 -1.13 23.68
C LEU A 238 3.80 -2.53 23.90
N SER A 239 3.50 -3.14 25.05
CA SER A 239 4.09 -4.44 25.44
C SER A 239 3.52 -5.63 24.67
N LYS A 240 2.40 -5.41 23.97
CA LYS A 240 1.65 -6.44 23.24
C LYS A 240 1.69 -6.24 21.74
N ARG A 241 2.42 -5.23 21.24
CA ARG A 241 2.51 -4.96 19.80
C ARG A 241 3.32 -6.05 19.14
N TRP A 242 2.76 -6.55 18.06
CA TRP A 242 3.44 -7.48 17.18
C TRP A 242 4.27 -6.68 16.18
N THR A 243 5.42 -7.20 15.80
CA THR A 243 6.19 -6.73 14.65
C THR A 243 5.57 -7.25 13.34
N ALA A 244 5.94 -6.67 12.20
CA ALA A 244 5.53 -7.20 10.89
C ALA A 244 5.86 -8.70 10.75
N LYS A 245 7.06 -9.10 11.18
CA LYS A 245 7.56 -10.48 11.13
C LYS A 245 6.75 -11.44 11.99
N GLU A 246 6.34 -11.01 13.18
CA GLU A 246 5.46 -11.81 14.05
C GLU A 246 4.05 -11.90 13.44
N LEU A 247 3.52 -10.80 12.91
CA LEU A 247 2.17 -10.78 12.34
C LEU A 247 2.03 -11.74 11.15
N VAL A 248 3.05 -11.90 10.32
CA VAL A 248 3.07 -12.89 9.21
C VAL A 248 2.73 -14.31 9.68
N SER A 249 2.97 -14.64 10.96
CA SER A 249 2.67 -15.94 11.56
C SER A 249 1.28 -16.02 12.23
N HIS A 250 0.45 -14.98 12.12
CA HIS A 250 -0.86 -14.91 12.75
C HIS A 250 -1.83 -15.98 12.20
N PRO A 251 -2.71 -16.59 13.03
CA PRO A 251 -3.65 -17.65 12.61
C PRO A 251 -4.57 -17.29 11.44
N PHE A 252 -4.81 -16.00 11.21
CA PHE A 252 -5.53 -15.49 10.03
C PHE A 252 -4.94 -15.97 8.70
N PHE A 253 -3.63 -16.21 8.67
CA PHE A 253 -2.93 -16.73 7.50
C PHE A 253 -2.89 -18.26 7.44
N GLY A 254 -3.47 -18.97 8.40
CA GLY A 254 -3.43 -20.43 8.47
C GLY A 254 -4.02 -21.13 7.23
N GLN A 255 -5.03 -20.51 6.59
CA GLN A 255 -5.62 -21.04 5.35
C GLN A 255 -4.71 -20.85 4.12
N LEU A 256 -3.82 -19.86 4.12
CA LEU A 256 -2.84 -19.63 3.04
C LEU A 256 -1.77 -20.72 3.01
N HIS A 257 -1.36 -21.19 4.19
CA HIS A 257 -0.34 -22.23 4.35
C HIS A 257 -0.80 -23.62 3.88
N LEU A 258 -2.10 -23.84 3.71
CA LEU A 258 -2.66 -25.12 3.29
C LEU A 258 -2.72 -25.29 1.76
N ARG A 259 -2.58 -24.23 0.96
CA ARG A 259 -2.77 -24.26 -0.51
C ARG A 259 -1.96 -23.17 -1.21
N THR A 260 -0.67 -23.43 -1.39
CA THR A 260 0.35 -22.46 -1.82
C THR A 260 0.19 -21.93 -3.26
N GLU A 261 -0.68 -22.51 -4.11
CA GLU A 261 -0.86 -22.04 -5.50
C GLU A 261 -2.29 -21.69 -5.92
N GLU A 262 -3.33 -22.20 -5.23
CA GLU A 262 -4.72 -22.09 -5.68
C GLU A 262 -5.50 -20.92 -5.04
N ILE A 263 -5.06 -20.47 -3.86
CA ILE A 263 -5.68 -19.35 -3.13
C ILE A 263 -5.03 -18.01 -3.52
N MET A 264 -3.75 -18.05 -3.90
CA MET A 264 -3.02 -16.91 -4.52
C MET A 264 -3.53 -16.57 -5.94
N LYS A 265 -4.52 -17.32 -6.46
CA LYS A 265 -5.18 -17.13 -7.77
C LYS A 265 -6.67 -16.72 -7.65
N LYS A 266 -7.08 -16.24 -6.48
CA LYS A 266 -8.45 -15.84 -6.17
C LYS A 266 -8.54 -14.43 -5.60
N VAL A 267 -7.45 -13.67 -5.62
CA VAL A 267 -7.37 -12.37 -4.96
C VAL A 267 -8.39 -11.42 -5.58
N ILE A 268 -8.53 -11.32 -6.91
CA ILE A 268 -9.56 -10.46 -7.53
C ILE A 268 -9.96 -10.94 -8.94
N SER A 269 -11.17 -11.50 -9.09
CA SER A 269 -12.01 -11.12 -10.22
C SER A 269 -12.63 -9.76 -9.88
N PHE A 270 -12.56 -8.78 -10.79
CA PHE A 270 -13.14 -7.43 -10.68
C PHE A 270 -12.32 -6.35 -9.91
N CYS A 271 -11.20 -5.90 -10.50
CA CYS A 271 -10.96 -4.46 -10.58
C CYS A 271 -11.62 -3.96 -11.88
N PRO A 272 -12.33 -2.81 -11.87
CA PRO A 272 -12.82 -2.23 -13.12
C PRO A 272 -11.63 -1.84 -14.02
N PRO A 273 -11.78 -1.94 -15.36
CA PRO A 273 -10.78 -1.45 -16.31
C PRO A 273 -10.57 0.06 -16.18
#